data_AF-R5BET6-F1
#
_entry.id   AF-R5BET6-F1
#
_cell.length_a   1.000
_cell.length_b   1.000
_cell.length_c   1.000
_cell.angle_alpha   90.00
_cell.angle_beta   90.00
_cell.angle_gamma   90.00
#
_symmetry.space_group_name_H-M   'P 1'
#
loop_
_entity.id
_entity.type
_entity.pdbx_description
1 polymer ?
#
loop_
_entity_poly.entity_id
_entity_poly.type
_entity_poly.pdbx_seq_one_letter_code
_entity_poly.pdbx_strand_id
1 'polypeptide(L)'
;MLLLAAAMLLPQSCSKGNGSNEEPLVANEYEYSGTMTVTSGGSDNVSENVTVDCLLDEDTRTMKILFHKVKFVPQMPITLDVTIPDVAYTEKNGTVVFSGDGIVPLSGGTVPFPKYTVTALSGTLTATGLFLGLNFGDYPVTYTGALKK
;
A
#
# COMPACT_ATOMS: atom_id res chain seq x y z
N MET A 1 -58.39 29.05 22.08
CA MET A 1 -57.19 29.80 22.49
C MET A 1 -56.06 28.81 22.68
N LEU A 2 -54.99 28.97 21.90
CA LEU A 2 -53.72 28.28 22.06
C LEU A 2 -53.12 28.59 23.43
N LEU A 3 -52.43 27.62 24.03
CA LEU A 3 -51.17 27.89 24.71
C LEU A 3 -50.27 26.65 24.67
N LEU A 4 -49.17 26.83 23.94
CA LEU A 4 -48.01 25.96 23.77
C LEU A 4 -47.15 26.06 25.04
N ALA A 5 -46.64 24.94 25.54
CA ALA A 5 -45.45 24.94 26.41
C ALA A 5 -44.63 23.68 26.13
N ALA A 6 -43.48 23.91 25.51
CA ALA A 6 -42.46 22.92 25.22
C ALA A 6 -41.63 22.62 26.49
N ALA A 7 -41.28 21.34 26.70
CA ALA A 7 -40.19 20.96 27.58
C ALA A 7 -39.33 19.91 26.86
N MET A 8 -38.13 20.34 26.50
CA MET A 8 -37.06 19.53 25.93
C MET A 8 -36.53 18.57 26.99
N LEU A 9 -36.40 17.29 26.65
CA LEU A 9 -35.55 16.34 27.38
C LEU A 9 -34.44 15.88 26.44
N LEU A 10 -33.21 16.21 26.85
CA LEU A 10 -31.97 15.95 26.12
C LEU A 10 -31.71 14.44 26.00
N PRO A 11 -31.15 13.96 24.87
CA PRO A 11 -30.66 12.59 24.78
C PRO A 11 -29.46 12.39 25.73
N GLN A 12 -29.47 11.29 26.47
CA GLN A 12 -28.34 10.85 27.29
C GLN A 12 -27.11 10.67 26.39
N SER A 13 -26.08 11.45 26.71
CA SER A 13 -24.73 11.32 26.15
C SER A 13 -24.17 9.92 26.46
N CYS A 14 -24.09 9.05 25.46
CA CYS A 14 -23.22 7.89 25.52
C CYS A 14 -21.80 8.32 25.16
N SER A 15 -20.92 8.17 26.14
CA SER A 15 -19.50 8.41 26.07
C SER A 15 -18.81 7.52 25.03
N LYS A 16 -18.18 8.17 24.04
CA LYS A 16 -16.80 7.94 23.58
C LYS A 16 -16.34 6.48 23.47
N GLY A 17 -16.52 5.93 22.27
CA GLY A 17 -15.57 5.01 21.66
C GLY A 17 -15.26 5.54 20.26
N ASN A 18 -14.10 6.19 20.08
CA ASN A 18 -13.59 6.48 18.73
C ASN A 18 -13.25 5.13 18.10
N GLY A 19 -14.24 4.49 17.47
CA GLY A 19 -13.98 3.46 16.49
C GLY A 19 -13.22 4.13 15.36
N SER A 20 -12.00 3.66 15.08
CA SER A 20 -11.32 3.95 13.83
C SER A 20 -12.30 3.61 12.70
N ASN A 21 -12.77 4.63 11.97
CA ASN A 21 -13.63 4.48 10.79
C ASN A 21 -12.82 3.92 9.60
N GLU A 22 -12.05 2.86 9.83
CA GLU A 22 -11.34 2.16 8.78
C GLU A 22 -12.27 1.07 8.24
N GLU A 23 -12.53 1.11 6.93
CA GLU A 23 -13.33 0.08 6.27
C GLU A 23 -12.58 -1.26 6.34
N PRO A 24 -13.27 -2.36 6.69
CA PRO A 24 -12.64 -3.66 6.75
C PRO A 24 -12.10 -4.09 5.39
N LEU A 25 -11.00 -4.83 5.38
CA LEU A 25 -10.57 -5.57 4.20
C LEU A 25 -11.56 -6.72 3.95
N VAL A 26 -11.94 -6.93 2.70
CA VAL A 26 -12.99 -7.87 2.26
C VAL A 26 -12.53 -8.78 1.11
N ALA A 27 -11.30 -8.58 0.63
CA ALA A 27 -10.72 -9.32 -0.49
C ALA A 27 -9.27 -9.69 -0.15
N ASN A 28 -8.72 -10.66 -0.88
CA ASN A 28 -7.31 -11.06 -0.78
C ASN A 28 -6.45 -10.45 -1.89
N GLU A 29 -7.05 -9.66 -2.78
CA GLU A 29 -6.40 -9.03 -3.91
C GLU A 29 -6.88 -7.58 -4.02
N TYR A 30 -5.92 -6.67 -4.11
CA TYR A 30 -6.17 -5.24 -4.20
C TYR A 30 -5.27 -4.62 -5.25
N GLU A 31 -5.86 -3.91 -6.20
CA GLU A 31 -5.16 -3.16 -7.24
C GLU A 31 -5.21 -1.65 -6.88
N TYR A 32 -4.05 -1.01 -6.81
CA TYR A 32 -3.91 0.42 -6.55
C TYR A 32 -3.31 1.13 -7.75
N SER A 33 -3.70 2.38 -7.98
CA SER A 33 -3.04 3.27 -8.93
C SER A 33 -2.56 4.52 -8.22
N GLY A 34 -1.31 4.92 -8.49
CA GLY A 34 -0.67 5.96 -7.71
C GLY A 34 0.57 6.57 -8.32
N THR A 35 1.28 7.31 -7.47
CA THR A 35 2.54 7.98 -7.79
C THR A 35 3.68 7.21 -7.15
N MET A 36 4.68 6.87 -7.96
CA MET A 36 5.94 6.28 -7.53
C MET A 36 7.06 7.31 -7.70
N THR A 37 7.85 7.51 -6.65
CA THR A 37 9.06 8.35 -6.69
C THR A 37 10.27 7.48 -6.53
N VAL A 38 11.26 7.64 -7.41
CA VAL A 38 12.56 6.97 -7.30
C VAL A 38 13.67 8.01 -7.21
N THR A 39 14.41 7.99 -6.12
CA THR A 39 15.55 8.90 -5.91
C THR A 39 16.82 8.28 -6.49
N SER A 40 17.50 8.99 -7.39
CA SER A 40 18.76 8.55 -7.99
C SER A 40 19.68 9.74 -8.22
N GLY A 41 20.93 9.66 -7.75
CA GLY A 41 21.91 10.74 -7.92
C GLY A 41 21.50 12.07 -7.28
N GLY A 42 20.71 12.03 -6.20
CA GLY A 42 20.20 13.21 -5.51
C GLY A 42 19.01 13.90 -6.19
N SER A 43 18.43 13.29 -7.23
CA SER A 43 17.24 13.79 -7.92
C SER A 43 16.10 12.78 -7.86
N ASP A 44 14.88 13.30 -7.71
CA ASP A 44 13.66 12.50 -7.69
C ASP A 44 13.10 12.32 -9.10
N ASN A 45 12.76 11.07 -9.41
CA ASN A 45 12.14 10.68 -10.67
C ASN A 45 10.73 10.20 -10.36
N VAL A 46 9.75 10.98 -10.78
CA VAL A 46 8.34 10.75 -10.44
C VAL A 46 7.63 10.09 -11.62
N SER A 47 6.91 9.00 -11.34
CA SER A 47 6.04 8.30 -12.29
C SER A 47 4.62 8.29 -11.75
N GLU A 48 3.67 8.80 -12.52
CA GLU A 48 2.24 8.79 -12.20
C GLU A 48 1.53 7.60 -12.83
N ASN A 49 0.36 7.25 -12.30
CA ASN A 49 -0.49 6.14 -12.77
C ASN A 49 0.23 4.78 -12.76
N VAL A 50 1.16 4.59 -11.83
CA VAL A 50 1.80 3.30 -11.58
C VAL A 50 0.78 2.40 -10.92
N THR A 51 0.56 1.21 -11.48
CA THR A 51 -0.35 0.21 -10.92
C THR A 51 0.44 -0.73 -10.02
N VAL A 52 -0.09 -1.00 -8.83
CA VAL A 52 0.49 -1.94 -7.87
C VAL A 52 -0.59 -2.87 -7.35
N ASP A 53 -0.38 -4.19 -7.50
CA ASP A 53 -1.26 -5.20 -6.92
C ASP A 53 -0.67 -5.74 -5.63
N CYS A 54 -1.55 -5.96 -4.65
CA CYS A 54 -1.23 -6.60 -3.39
C CYS A 54 -2.08 -7.87 -3.25
N LEU A 55 -1.41 -9.02 -3.30
CA LEU A 55 -2.03 -10.35 -3.16
C LEU A 55 -1.71 -10.90 -1.78
N LEU A 56 -2.70 -10.93 -0.89
CA LEU A 56 -2.59 -11.40 0.48
C LEU A 56 -2.84 -12.91 0.54
N ASP A 57 -1.99 -13.61 1.27
CA ASP A 57 -2.13 -15.01 1.65
C ASP A 57 -2.38 -15.08 3.16
N GLU A 58 -3.62 -15.35 3.54
CA GLU A 58 -4.04 -15.43 4.94
C GLU A 58 -3.46 -16.64 5.68
N ASP A 59 -3.20 -17.73 4.96
CA ASP A 59 -2.70 -18.98 5.55
C ASP A 59 -1.24 -18.81 5.96
N THR A 60 -0.43 -18.18 5.10
CA THR A 60 1.00 -17.96 5.36
C THR A 60 1.28 -16.63 6.04
N ARG A 61 0.29 -15.73 6.11
CA ARG A 61 0.43 -14.33 6.58
C ARG A 61 1.53 -13.58 5.82
N THR A 62 1.58 -13.83 4.51
CA THR A 62 2.49 -13.16 3.57
C THR A 62 1.73 -12.52 2.42
N MET A 63 2.37 -11.60 1.72
CA MET A 63 1.81 -10.87 0.58
C MET A 63 2.79 -10.86 -0.58
N LYS A 64 2.27 -10.90 -1.81
CA LYS A 64 3.01 -10.51 -3.00
C LYS A 64 2.65 -9.08 -3.38
N ILE A 65 3.67 -8.26 -3.63
CA ILE A 65 3.50 -6.89 -4.14
C ILE A 65 3.96 -6.87 -5.59
N LEU A 66 3.08 -6.56 -6.54
CA LEU A 66 3.36 -6.56 -7.97
C LEU A 66 3.33 -5.13 -8.49
N PHE A 67 4.49 -4.61 -8.87
CA PHE A 67 4.62 -3.34 -9.56
C PHE A 67 4.50 -3.56 -11.07
N HIS A 68 3.57 -2.86 -11.71
CA HIS A 68 3.35 -2.95 -13.15
C HIS A 68 4.00 -1.81 -13.92
N LYS A 69 4.68 -2.16 -15.02
CA LYS A 69 5.28 -1.22 -15.97
C LYS A 69 6.16 -0.15 -15.30
N VAL A 70 6.93 -0.53 -14.28
CA VAL A 70 7.78 0.41 -13.55
C VAL A 70 9.06 0.75 -14.32
N LYS A 71 9.51 1.99 -14.13
CA LYS A 71 10.85 2.48 -14.47
C LYS A 71 11.56 2.89 -13.19
N PHE A 72 12.66 2.22 -12.88
CA PHE A 72 13.47 2.58 -11.71
C PHE A 72 14.34 3.81 -11.97
N VAL A 73 14.73 4.05 -13.22
CA VAL A 73 15.40 5.29 -13.64
C VAL A 73 14.82 5.78 -14.98
N PRO A 74 14.78 7.09 -15.25
CA PRO A 74 14.22 7.62 -16.50
C PRO A 74 14.90 7.10 -17.75
N GLN A 75 16.19 6.74 -17.64
CA GLN A 75 16.99 6.22 -18.74
C GLN A 75 16.69 4.74 -19.08
N MET A 76 15.82 4.05 -18.32
CA MET A 76 15.40 2.71 -18.69
C MET A 76 14.58 2.75 -19.98
N PRO A 77 15.04 2.08 -21.06
CA PRO A 77 14.37 2.09 -22.35
C PRO A 77 13.06 1.28 -22.34
N ILE A 78 12.88 0.41 -21.35
CA ILE A 78 11.72 -0.46 -21.18
C ILE A 78 11.13 -0.32 -19.78
N THR A 79 9.84 -0.58 -19.67
CA THR A 79 9.14 -0.76 -18.39
C THR A 79 9.20 -2.22 -17.98
N LEU A 80 9.27 -2.51 -16.69
CA LEU A 80 9.31 -3.88 -16.17
C LEU A 80 8.14 -4.13 -15.22
N ASP A 81 7.65 -5.36 -15.21
CA ASP A 81 6.82 -5.85 -14.12
C ASP A 81 7.72 -6.49 -13.08
N VAL A 82 7.55 -6.11 -11.82
CA VAL A 82 8.39 -6.56 -10.71
C VAL A 82 7.52 -7.06 -9.56
N THR A 83 7.81 -8.27 -9.10
CA THR A 83 7.12 -8.88 -7.96
C THR A 83 8.06 -8.94 -6.77
N ILE A 84 7.60 -8.48 -5.61
CA ILE A 84 8.23 -8.72 -4.32
C ILE A 84 7.47 -9.88 -3.66
N PRO A 85 8.05 -11.08 -3.58
CA PRO A 85 7.38 -12.22 -2.98
C PRO A 85 7.48 -12.21 -1.45
N ASP A 86 6.60 -12.98 -0.81
CA ASP A 86 6.69 -13.43 0.57
C ASP A 86 6.88 -12.31 1.62
N VAL A 87 6.23 -11.16 1.39
CA VAL A 87 6.28 -10.02 2.31
C VAL A 87 5.41 -10.32 3.53
N ALA A 88 6.02 -10.48 4.70
CA ALA A 88 5.27 -10.71 5.94
C ALA A 88 4.37 -9.51 6.28
N TYR A 89 3.16 -9.79 6.76
CA TYR A 89 2.22 -8.74 7.17
C TYR A 89 1.42 -9.08 8.42
N THR A 90 1.04 -8.02 9.13
CA THR A 90 0.06 -8.07 10.23
C THR A 90 -1.17 -7.29 9.83
N GLU A 91 -2.33 -7.69 10.33
CA GLU A 91 -3.59 -7.05 10.04
C GLU A 91 -4.32 -6.75 11.33
N LYS A 92 -4.83 -5.52 11.43
CA LYS A 92 -5.64 -5.10 12.56
C LYS A 92 -6.61 -4.01 12.10
N ASN A 93 -7.89 -4.22 12.39
CA ASN A 93 -8.95 -3.23 12.16
C ASN A 93 -9.03 -2.70 10.71
N GLY A 94 -8.83 -3.55 9.70
CA GLY A 94 -8.89 -3.12 8.29
C GLY A 94 -7.61 -2.44 7.77
N THR A 95 -6.56 -2.36 8.59
CA THR A 95 -5.23 -1.91 8.19
C THR A 95 -4.25 -3.08 8.20
N VAL A 96 -3.58 -3.28 7.07
CA VAL A 96 -2.46 -4.19 6.91
C VAL A 96 -1.16 -3.41 7.02
N VAL A 97 -0.29 -3.82 7.94
CA VAL A 97 1.06 -3.28 8.10
C VAL A 97 2.04 -4.38 7.70
N PHE A 98 2.94 -4.04 6.78
CA PHE A 98 3.91 -4.97 6.23
C PHE A 98 5.31 -4.39 6.22
N SER A 99 6.29 -5.28 6.30
CA SER A 99 7.70 -4.91 6.23
C SER A 99 8.54 -6.10 5.78
N GLY A 100 9.70 -5.82 5.19
CA GLY A 100 10.62 -6.85 4.76
C GLY A 100 12.01 -6.31 4.48
N ASP A 101 13.00 -7.20 4.51
CA ASP A 101 14.38 -6.87 4.15
C ASP A 101 15.05 -8.10 3.52
N GLY A 102 16.05 -7.87 2.66
CA GLY A 102 16.79 -8.91 1.96
C GLY A 102 15.98 -9.73 0.97
N ILE A 103 14.85 -9.22 0.47
CA ILE A 103 13.97 -9.98 -0.43
C ILE A 103 14.48 -9.87 -1.86
N VAL A 104 14.76 -10.99 -2.52
CA VAL A 104 15.11 -10.99 -3.95
C VAL A 104 13.83 -10.84 -4.79
N PRO A 105 13.61 -9.72 -5.50
CA PRO A 105 12.41 -9.58 -6.31
C PRO A 105 12.49 -10.43 -7.58
N LEU A 106 11.36 -10.59 -8.25
CA LEU A 106 11.23 -11.30 -9.52
C LEU A 106 10.88 -10.31 -10.64
N SER A 107 11.66 -10.30 -11.72
CA SER A 107 11.32 -9.61 -12.97
C SER A 107 10.39 -10.47 -13.83
N GLY A 108 9.35 -9.87 -14.40
CA GLY A 108 8.34 -10.59 -15.18
C GLY A 108 7.64 -11.69 -14.38
N GLY A 109 7.56 -11.52 -13.05
CA GLY A 109 6.90 -12.45 -12.12
C GLY A 109 7.61 -13.77 -11.83
N THR A 110 8.69 -14.13 -12.56
CA THR A 110 9.29 -15.48 -12.45
C THR A 110 10.81 -15.50 -12.38
N VAL A 111 11.50 -14.50 -12.93
CA VAL A 111 12.97 -14.51 -13.02
C VAL A 111 13.55 -13.74 -11.83
N PRO A 112 14.33 -14.38 -10.94
CA PRO A 112 14.97 -13.68 -9.83
C PRO A 112 15.84 -12.51 -10.31
N PHE A 113 15.78 -11.39 -9.58
CA PHE A 113 16.51 -10.17 -9.94
C PHE A 113 17.40 -9.67 -8.79
N PRO A 114 18.47 -10.41 -8.41
CA PRO A 114 19.25 -10.16 -7.19
C PRO A 114 19.91 -8.78 -7.10
N LYS A 115 20.23 -8.18 -8.25
CA LYS A 115 20.80 -6.82 -8.31
C LYS A 115 19.91 -5.77 -7.64
N TYR A 116 18.60 -6.00 -7.62
CA TYR A 116 17.61 -5.10 -7.03
C TYR A 116 17.01 -5.69 -5.76
N THR A 117 17.80 -6.45 -4.98
CA THR A 117 17.36 -6.96 -3.68
C THR A 117 16.70 -5.85 -2.87
N VAL A 118 15.49 -6.14 -2.42
CA VAL A 118 14.63 -5.22 -1.70
C VAL A 118 15.09 -5.13 -0.25
N THR A 119 15.35 -3.92 0.21
CA THR A 119 15.71 -3.62 1.60
C THR A 119 14.82 -2.52 2.16
N ALA A 120 14.74 -2.42 3.49
CA ALA A 120 13.95 -1.41 4.19
C ALA A 120 12.50 -1.28 3.69
N LEU A 121 11.88 -2.38 3.23
CA LEU A 121 10.49 -2.38 2.83
C LEU A 121 9.62 -2.16 4.05
N SER A 122 8.76 -1.16 3.99
CA SER A 122 7.72 -0.91 4.98
C SER A 122 6.53 -0.23 4.32
N GLY A 123 5.34 -0.49 4.83
CA GLY A 123 4.15 0.14 4.30
C GLY A 123 2.86 -0.21 5.02
N THR A 124 1.80 0.44 4.57
CA THR A 124 0.44 0.24 5.04
C THR A 124 -0.49 0.10 3.85
N LEU A 125 -1.37 -0.89 3.93
CA LEU A 125 -2.45 -1.13 3.00
C LEU A 125 -3.78 -1.01 3.74
N THR A 126 -4.75 -0.34 3.12
CA THR A 126 -6.13 -0.25 3.59
C THR A 126 -7.09 -0.46 2.42
N ALA A 127 -8.39 -0.57 2.69
CA ALA A 127 -9.42 -0.64 1.66
C ALA A 127 -9.46 0.58 0.70
N THR A 128 -8.76 1.68 1.02
CA THR A 128 -8.80 2.91 0.23
C THR A 128 -7.45 3.31 -0.36
N GLY A 129 -6.34 2.84 0.20
CA GLY A 129 -5.03 3.26 -0.24
C GLY A 129 -3.89 2.35 0.14
N LEU A 130 -2.77 2.57 -0.54
CA LEU A 130 -1.50 1.90 -0.35
C LEU A 130 -0.41 2.97 -0.19
N PHE A 131 0.34 2.88 0.90
CA PHE A 131 1.57 3.65 1.12
C PHE A 131 2.70 2.67 1.38
N LEU A 132 3.82 2.83 0.68
CA LEU A 132 5.02 2.05 0.95
C LEU A 132 6.30 2.83 0.65
N GLY A 133 7.37 2.41 1.31
CA GLY A 133 8.74 2.79 1.02
C GLY A 133 9.65 1.58 1.06
N LEU A 134 10.65 1.53 0.17
CA LEU A 134 11.65 0.46 0.09
C LEU A 134 12.85 0.92 -0.72
N ASN A 135 13.95 0.16 -0.70
CA ASN A 135 15.02 0.31 -1.69
C ASN A 135 15.03 -0.87 -2.65
N PHE A 136 15.04 -0.59 -3.95
CA PHE A 136 15.38 -1.59 -4.97
C PHE A 136 16.87 -1.51 -5.25
N GLY A 137 17.69 -2.34 -4.59
CA GLY A 137 19.15 -2.12 -4.59
C GLY A 137 19.49 -0.75 -4.01
N ASP A 138 20.24 0.06 -4.74
CA ASP A 138 20.67 1.41 -4.30
C ASP A 138 19.65 2.52 -4.58
N TYR A 139 18.43 2.16 -5.02
CA TYR A 139 17.40 3.13 -5.43
C TYR A 139 16.28 3.20 -4.39
N PRO A 140 16.24 4.23 -3.54
CA PRO A 140 15.09 4.50 -2.68
C PRO A 140 13.84 4.77 -3.50
N VAL A 141 12.75 4.11 -3.11
CA VAL A 141 11.44 4.20 -3.75
C VAL A 141 10.38 4.47 -2.71
N THR A 142 9.49 5.41 -3.01
CA THR A 142 8.22 5.59 -2.28
C THR A 142 7.05 5.47 -3.24
N TYR A 143 5.95 4.91 -2.77
CA TYR A 143 4.70 4.85 -3.52
C TYR A 143 3.51 5.23 -2.66
N THR A 144 2.61 6.03 -3.24
CA THR A 144 1.31 6.34 -2.68
C THR A 144 0.26 6.14 -3.75
N GLY A 145 -0.73 5.29 -3.49
CA GLY A 145 -1.81 4.99 -4.43
C GLY A 145 -3.17 4.87 -3.77
N ALA A 146 -4.20 5.08 -4.57
CA ALA A 146 -5.60 4.87 -4.19
C ALA A 146 -6.12 3.58 -4.81
N LEU A 147 -7.09 2.94 -4.15
CA LEU A 147 -7.72 1.73 -4.68
C LEU A 147 -8.31 2.01 -6.07
N LYS A 148 -7.99 1.15 -7.04
CA LYS A 148 -8.57 1.20 -8.37
C LYS A 148 -9.92 0.49 -8.34
N LYS A 149 -10.98 1.26 -8.58
CA LYS A 149 -12.37 0.77 -8.60
C LYS A 149 -12.71 0.09 -9.92
#